data_AF-A0A494XAK2-F1
#
_entry.id   AF-A0A494XAK2-F1
#
_cell.length_a   1.000
_cell.length_b   1.000
_cell.length_c   1.000
_cell.angle_alpha   90.00
_cell.angle_beta   90.00
_cell.angle_gamma   90.00
#
_symmetry.space_group_name_H-M   'P 1'
#
loop_
_entity.id
_entity.type
_entity.pdbx_description
1 polymer ?
#
loop_
_entity_poly.entity_id
_entity_poly.type
_entity_poly.pdbx_seq_one_letter_code
_entity_poly.pdbx_strand_id
1 'polypeptide(L)'
;MTGVLTIADGGCLTLTNSTLVFSPAAEDTGSFVIQGNGCLNVANSTLKSGDDKQWNLTVKNTGSVSFTQSSLATNQSGMRFYDNSKLIADNSDVEEVQVHDSASLTLQNNASAYIVAFFTGSGSASFPNGEFNAGNGVTRTISIPTGDTTTGSISLSNANINGFQLDLQDTYNLSIANANGVVLSLHLTDYVNNNFTSNITSTAPTSGTVDFSASSNPKFTWNNAQISMLNLYLDGASNLTWNGTTTMNEVNTLGSSSLTLNSNVSLWANLAQSYESSKMTLNSVTLLEDDSTHPSFTATDNSVITANNTVAPARTALYQTAPGQILINGGSGWPSVQQQ
;
A
#
# COMPACT_ATOMS: atom_id res chain seq x y z
N MET A 1 -23.88 -0.95 -3.26
CA MET A 1 -23.87 -2.32 -3.77
C MET A 1 -23.27 -3.19 -2.69
N THR A 2 -23.98 -4.24 -2.31
CA THR A 2 -23.48 -5.29 -1.42
C THR A 2 -23.06 -6.49 -2.27
N GLY A 3 -21.87 -7.04 -2.04
CA GLY A 3 -21.31 -8.15 -2.81
C GLY A 3 -20.36 -7.70 -3.94
N VAL A 4 -20.00 -8.63 -4.82
CA VAL A 4 -19.00 -8.43 -5.89
C VAL A 4 -19.69 -8.26 -7.24
N LEU A 5 -19.40 -7.18 -7.95
CA LEU A 5 -19.76 -7.03 -9.36
C LEU A 5 -18.70 -7.70 -10.23
N THR A 6 -19.12 -8.57 -11.15
CA THR A 6 -18.21 -9.23 -12.08
C THR A 6 -18.60 -8.91 -13.52
N ILE A 7 -17.65 -8.37 -14.29
CA ILE A 7 -17.72 -8.31 -15.75
C ILE A 7 -16.99 -9.53 -16.28
N ALA A 8 -17.77 -10.45 -16.86
CA ALA A 8 -17.25 -11.65 -17.50
C ALA A 8 -16.47 -11.32 -18.79
N ASP A 9 -15.74 -12.31 -19.30
CA ASP A 9 -14.97 -12.18 -20.54
C ASP A 9 -15.81 -11.63 -21.71
N GLY A 10 -15.29 -10.62 -22.39
CA GLY A 10 -15.94 -9.90 -23.48
C GLY A 10 -17.12 -9.00 -23.08
N GLY A 11 -17.54 -9.00 -21.82
CA GLY A 11 -18.58 -8.11 -21.32
C GLY A 11 -18.09 -6.67 -21.18
N CYS A 12 -18.99 -5.70 -21.28
CA CYS A 12 -18.65 -4.30 -21.02
C CYS A 12 -19.72 -3.58 -20.21
N LEU A 13 -19.29 -2.79 -19.23
CA LEU A 13 -20.16 -1.88 -18.49
C LEU A 13 -19.77 -0.44 -18.84
N THR A 14 -20.77 0.35 -19.22
CA THR A 14 -20.62 1.80 -19.38
C THR A 14 -21.44 2.51 -18.32
N LEU A 15 -20.79 3.37 -17.55
CA LEU A 15 -21.40 4.25 -16.55
C LEU A 15 -21.28 5.69 -17.05
N THR A 16 -22.39 6.41 -17.10
CA THR A 16 -22.42 7.80 -17.52
C THR A 16 -23.34 8.60 -16.61
N ASN A 17 -22.89 9.76 -16.12
CA ASN A 17 -23.66 10.60 -15.19
C ASN A 17 -24.24 9.82 -14.00
N SER A 18 -23.46 8.87 -13.48
CA SER A 18 -23.92 7.90 -12.50
C SER A 18 -23.07 7.93 -11.23
N THR A 19 -23.66 7.52 -10.11
CA THR A 19 -22.91 7.24 -8.89
C THR A 19 -23.08 5.78 -8.53
N LEU A 20 -21.96 5.05 -8.45
CA LEU A 20 -21.91 3.70 -7.94
C LEU A 20 -21.27 3.72 -6.56
N VAL A 21 -22.04 3.28 -5.56
CA VAL A 21 -21.59 3.20 -4.17
C VAL A 21 -21.33 1.75 -3.83
N PHE A 22 -20.14 1.43 -3.33
CA PHE A 22 -19.77 0.11 -2.81
C PHE A 22 -19.97 0.08 -1.29
N SER A 23 -20.33 -1.08 -0.75
CA SER A 23 -20.48 -1.30 0.68
C SER A 23 -19.83 -2.64 1.01
N PRO A 24 -18.48 -2.72 0.96
CA PRO A 24 -17.75 -3.95 1.19
C PRO A 24 -17.97 -4.46 2.61
N ALA A 25 -17.92 -5.78 2.76
CA ALA A 25 -18.15 -6.41 4.06
C ALA A 25 -17.04 -6.06 5.07
N ALA A 26 -15.79 -5.99 4.61
CA ALA A 26 -14.60 -5.65 5.38
C ALA A 26 -13.63 -4.78 4.56
N GLU A 27 -12.60 -4.25 5.22
CA GLU A 27 -11.48 -3.60 4.54
C GLU A 27 -10.84 -4.53 3.52
N ASP A 28 -10.22 -3.93 2.50
CA ASP A 28 -9.46 -4.62 1.45
C ASP A 28 -10.25 -5.73 0.71
N THR A 29 -11.57 -5.70 0.72
CA THR A 29 -12.39 -6.74 0.08
C THR A 29 -12.64 -6.45 -1.40
N GLY A 30 -12.46 -7.46 -2.25
CA GLY A 30 -12.80 -7.40 -3.67
C GLY A 30 -14.26 -7.00 -3.88
N SER A 31 -14.49 -5.85 -4.53
CA SER A 31 -15.83 -5.30 -4.75
C SER A 31 -16.23 -5.32 -6.23
N PHE A 32 -15.23 -5.28 -7.12
CA PHE A 32 -15.45 -5.27 -8.56
C PHE A 32 -14.34 -6.09 -9.25
N VAL A 33 -14.72 -7.05 -10.10
CA VAL A 33 -13.79 -7.87 -10.89
C VAL A 33 -14.09 -7.76 -12.38
N ILE A 34 -13.06 -7.57 -13.19
CA ILE A 34 -13.11 -7.62 -14.66
C ILE A 34 -12.22 -8.77 -15.13
N GLN A 35 -12.80 -9.69 -15.90
CA GLN A 35 -12.13 -10.88 -16.39
C GLN A 35 -11.97 -10.86 -17.92
N GLY A 36 -10.95 -11.57 -18.41
CA GLY A 36 -10.74 -11.76 -19.85
C GLY A 36 -10.56 -10.44 -20.59
N ASN A 37 -11.27 -10.27 -21.70
CA ASN A 37 -11.32 -9.04 -22.50
C ASN A 37 -12.42 -8.07 -22.04
N GLY A 38 -12.89 -8.18 -20.79
CA GLY A 38 -13.95 -7.33 -20.28
C GLY A 38 -13.57 -5.84 -20.22
N CYS A 39 -14.56 -4.94 -20.23
CA CYS A 39 -14.31 -3.50 -20.10
C CYS A 39 -15.23 -2.75 -19.15
N LEU A 40 -14.68 -1.70 -18.54
CA LEU A 40 -15.39 -0.71 -17.76
C LEU A 40 -15.10 0.69 -18.33
N ASN A 41 -16.15 1.39 -18.77
CA ASN A 41 -16.04 2.77 -19.25
C ASN A 41 -16.85 3.69 -18.31
N VAL A 42 -16.17 4.62 -17.67
CA VAL A 42 -16.73 5.54 -16.67
C VAL A 42 -16.57 6.97 -17.21
N ALA A 43 -17.69 7.66 -17.39
CA ALA A 43 -17.71 9.04 -17.89
C ALA A 43 -18.58 9.93 -17.00
N ASN A 44 -18.04 11.06 -16.53
CA ASN A 44 -18.70 11.99 -15.61
C ASN A 44 -19.47 11.24 -14.49
N SER A 45 -18.80 10.28 -13.85
CA SER A 45 -19.43 9.38 -12.88
C SER A 45 -18.53 9.20 -11.66
N THR A 46 -19.14 8.81 -10.55
CA THR A 46 -18.43 8.60 -9.27
C THR A 46 -18.58 7.17 -8.81
N LEU A 47 -17.45 6.51 -8.54
CA LEU A 47 -17.35 5.24 -7.83
C LEU A 47 -16.75 5.54 -6.45
N LYS A 48 -17.40 5.06 -5.38
CA LYS A 48 -16.93 5.35 -4.02
C LYS A 48 -17.34 4.30 -3.00
N SER A 49 -16.64 4.26 -1.87
CA SER A 49 -17.13 3.58 -0.68
C SER A 49 -18.32 4.31 -0.07
N GLY A 50 -19.28 3.55 0.46
CA GLY A 50 -20.45 4.03 1.18
C GLY A 50 -20.32 3.97 2.69
N ASP A 51 -19.28 3.32 3.20
CA ASP A 51 -19.02 3.07 4.61
C ASP A 51 -17.55 3.29 4.99
N ASP A 52 -16.83 4.06 4.17
CA ASP A 52 -15.42 4.46 4.33
C ASP A 52 -14.43 3.29 4.47
N LYS A 53 -14.85 2.09 4.06
CA LYS A 53 -13.97 0.93 3.90
C LYS A 53 -13.40 0.85 2.50
N GLN A 54 -12.20 0.29 2.36
CA GLN A 54 -11.57 0.10 1.06
C GLN A 54 -12.37 -0.83 0.16
N TRP A 55 -12.69 -0.35 -1.03
CA TRP A 55 -13.30 -1.13 -2.11
C TRP A 55 -12.27 -1.39 -3.20
N ASN A 56 -12.16 -2.65 -3.61
CA ASN A 56 -11.17 -3.04 -4.61
C ASN A 56 -11.78 -3.35 -5.98
N LEU A 57 -11.18 -2.77 -7.02
CA LEU A 57 -11.35 -3.17 -8.41
C LEU A 57 -10.16 -4.06 -8.81
N THR A 58 -10.44 -5.25 -9.32
CA THR A 58 -9.43 -6.17 -9.86
C THR A 58 -9.66 -6.39 -11.35
N VAL A 59 -8.63 -6.15 -12.15
CA VAL A 59 -8.66 -6.31 -13.61
C VAL A 59 -7.58 -7.30 -14.00
N LYS A 60 -7.97 -8.36 -14.72
CA LYS A 60 -7.08 -9.45 -15.14
C LYS A 60 -7.05 -9.63 -16.65
N ASN A 61 -6.14 -10.46 -17.12
CA ASN A 61 -5.92 -10.81 -18.52
C ASN A 61 -5.70 -9.57 -19.40
N THR A 62 -6.63 -9.26 -20.28
CA THR A 62 -6.58 -8.15 -21.25
C THR A 62 -7.67 -7.12 -20.98
N GLY A 63 -8.26 -7.16 -19.78
CA GLY A 63 -9.34 -6.29 -19.38
C GLY A 63 -8.94 -4.82 -19.41
N SER A 64 -9.91 -3.94 -19.63
CA SER A 64 -9.66 -2.50 -19.77
C SER A 64 -10.60 -1.65 -18.93
N VAL A 65 -10.06 -0.59 -18.36
CA VAL A 65 -10.80 0.39 -17.57
C VAL A 65 -10.49 1.79 -18.08
N SER A 66 -11.54 2.59 -18.30
CA SER A 66 -11.42 3.98 -18.69
C SER A 66 -12.21 4.88 -17.74
N PHE A 67 -11.57 5.93 -17.22
CA PHE A 67 -12.20 7.04 -16.52
C PHE A 67 -12.00 8.31 -17.33
N THR A 68 -13.10 9.00 -17.64
CA THR A 68 -13.09 10.22 -18.47
C THR A 68 -14.04 11.27 -17.94
N GLN A 69 -13.90 12.50 -18.44
CA GLN A 69 -14.85 13.60 -18.20
C GLN A 69 -15.07 13.87 -16.70
N SER A 70 -13.99 14.05 -15.94
CA SER A 70 -14.05 14.36 -14.50
C SER A 70 -14.75 13.26 -13.69
N SER A 71 -14.49 12.00 -14.04
CA SER A 71 -14.93 10.87 -13.23
C SER A 71 -14.06 10.73 -11.98
N LEU A 72 -14.62 10.11 -10.95
CA LEU A 72 -13.97 9.92 -9.66
C LEU A 72 -14.07 8.44 -9.26
N ALA A 73 -12.94 7.82 -8.94
CA ALA A 73 -12.86 6.59 -8.14
C ALA A 73 -12.11 6.95 -6.86
N THR A 74 -12.86 7.22 -5.80
CA THR A 74 -12.35 7.88 -4.58
C THR A 74 -13.01 7.32 -3.33
N ASN A 75 -12.58 7.80 -2.17
CA ASN A 75 -13.04 7.37 -0.85
C ASN A 75 -12.72 5.88 -0.63
N GLN A 76 -11.43 5.61 -0.40
CA GLN A 76 -10.86 4.29 -0.14
C GLN A 76 -10.99 3.34 -1.34
N SER A 77 -10.50 3.72 -2.51
CA SER A 77 -10.44 2.81 -3.67
C SER A 77 -9.05 2.22 -3.86
N GLY A 78 -8.96 0.90 -4.04
CA GLY A 78 -7.76 0.19 -4.50
C GLY A 78 -8.01 -0.44 -5.86
N MET A 79 -7.24 -0.05 -6.89
CA MET A 79 -7.44 -0.59 -8.25
C MET A 79 -6.22 -1.39 -8.70
N ARG A 80 -6.43 -2.68 -8.94
CA ARG A 80 -5.39 -3.68 -9.18
C ARG A 80 -5.43 -4.17 -10.62
N PHE A 81 -4.38 -3.89 -11.37
CA PHE A 81 -4.24 -4.29 -12.76
C PHE A 81 -3.17 -5.37 -12.89
N TYR A 82 -3.57 -6.56 -13.35
CA TYR A 82 -2.72 -7.74 -13.57
C TYR A 82 -2.57 -8.08 -15.05
N ASP A 83 -1.71 -9.05 -15.35
CA ASP A 83 -1.49 -9.60 -16.68
C ASP A 83 -1.19 -8.51 -17.73
N ASN A 84 -1.99 -8.37 -18.79
CA ASN A 84 -1.88 -7.36 -19.84
C ASN A 84 -3.03 -6.34 -19.79
N SER A 85 -3.62 -6.15 -18.61
CA SER A 85 -4.76 -5.27 -18.42
C SER A 85 -4.37 -3.80 -18.53
N LYS A 86 -5.37 -2.92 -18.72
CA LYS A 86 -5.14 -1.52 -19.06
C LYS A 86 -6.02 -0.58 -18.25
N LEU A 87 -5.42 0.52 -17.79
CA LEU A 87 -6.10 1.69 -17.26
C LEU A 87 -5.86 2.90 -18.16
N ILE A 88 -6.92 3.65 -18.44
CA ILE A 88 -6.82 5.02 -18.95
C ILE A 88 -7.64 5.92 -18.02
N ALA A 89 -6.98 6.85 -17.34
CA ALA A 89 -7.63 7.93 -16.62
C ALA A 89 -7.30 9.26 -17.31
N ASP A 90 -8.32 9.92 -17.82
CA ASP A 90 -8.24 11.18 -18.55
C ASP A 90 -9.07 12.24 -17.85
N ASN A 91 -8.40 13.29 -17.34
CA ASN A 91 -9.04 14.36 -16.57
C ASN A 91 -10.00 13.81 -15.50
N SER A 92 -9.53 12.82 -14.74
CA SER A 92 -10.32 12.04 -13.78
C SER A 92 -9.44 11.63 -12.60
N ASP A 93 -10.02 11.56 -11.41
CA ASP A 93 -9.28 11.22 -10.19
C ASP A 93 -9.52 9.75 -9.83
N VAL A 94 -8.42 9.03 -9.67
CA VAL A 94 -8.38 7.60 -9.36
C VAL A 94 -7.43 7.42 -8.17
N GLU A 95 -7.97 7.18 -6.98
CA GLU A 95 -7.24 7.32 -5.71
C GLU A 95 -5.97 6.48 -5.63
N GLU A 96 -6.07 5.14 -5.65
CA GLU A 96 -4.91 4.24 -5.67
C GLU A 96 -4.97 3.30 -6.89
N VAL A 97 -3.86 3.24 -7.62
CA VAL A 97 -3.69 2.34 -8.78
C VAL A 97 -2.42 1.52 -8.65
N GLN A 98 -2.56 0.21 -8.80
CA GLN A 98 -1.48 -0.76 -8.66
C GLN A 98 -1.13 -1.37 -10.02
N VAL A 99 0.16 -1.41 -10.33
CA VAL A 99 0.69 -2.08 -11.53
C VAL A 99 1.31 -3.42 -11.17
N HIS A 100 0.74 -4.50 -11.70
CA HIS A 100 1.27 -5.86 -11.64
C HIS A 100 1.56 -6.39 -13.05
N ASP A 101 2.44 -7.38 -13.14
CA ASP A 101 2.78 -8.09 -14.38
C ASP A 101 3.11 -7.17 -15.58
N SER A 102 2.37 -7.28 -16.68
CA SER A 102 2.54 -6.49 -17.89
C SER A 102 1.43 -5.43 -18.05
N ALA A 103 0.78 -5.04 -16.94
CA ALA A 103 -0.30 -4.07 -16.97
C ALA A 103 0.19 -2.69 -17.43
N SER A 104 -0.70 -1.94 -18.08
CA SER A 104 -0.41 -0.61 -18.61
C SER A 104 -1.36 0.44 -18.06
N LEU A 105 -0.81 1.43 -17.38
CA LEU A 105 -1.56 2.54 -16.80
C LEU A 105 -1.26 3.82 -17.59
N THR A 106 -2.30 4.53 -18.02
CA THR A 106 -2.19 5.85 -18.64
C THR A 106 -2.98 6.86 -17.82
N LEU A 107 -2.30 7.89 -17.31
CA LEU A 107 -2.87 9.01 -16.57
C LEU A 107 -2.60 10.29 -17.36
N GLN A 108 -3.64 11.00 -17.78
CA GLN A 108 -3.49 12.15 -18.66
C GLN A 108 -4.45 13.31 -18.35
N ASN A 109 -4.10 14.49 -18.85
CA ASN A 109 -4.95 15.69 -18.84
C ASN A 109 -5.46 16.05 -17.42
N ASN A 110 -4.55 16.17 -16.46
CA ASN A 110 -4.81 16.44 -15.05
C ASN A 110 -5.45 15.29 -14.26
N ALA A 111 -5.50 14.07 -14.80
CA ALA A 111 -5.86 12.90 -14.00
C ALA A 111 -4.96 12.79 -12.76
N SER A 112 -5.54 12.44 -11.62
CA SER A 112 -4.82 12.29 -10.36
C SER A 112 -4.78 10.85 -9.87
N ALA A 113 -3.65 10.44 -9.28
CA ALA A 113 -3.49 9.14 -8.65
C ALA A 113 -2.41 9.09 -7.56
N TYR A 114 -2.56 8.16 -6.63
CA TYR A 114 -1.49 7.53 -5.88
C TYR A 114 -1.12 6.20 -6.57
N ILE A 115 0.16 5.97 -6.85
CA ILE A 115 0.60 4.84 -7.68
C ILE A 115 1.38 3.84 -6.83
N VAL A 116 1.00 2.57 -6.90
CA VAL A 116 1.73 1.45 -6.28
C VAL A 116 2.44 0.64 -7.36
N ALA A 117 3.76 0.55 -7.26
CA ALA A 117 4.61 -0.23 -8.16
C ALA A 117 5.20 -1.43 -7.42
N PHE A 118 4.89 -2.63 -7.91
CA PHE A 118 5.40 -3.89 -7.36
C PHE A 118 6.73 -4.28 -8.03
N PHE A 119 7.66 -4.78 -7.22
CA PHE A 119 8.97 -5.30 -7.61
C PHE A 119 9.17 -6.65 -6.91
N THR A 120 8.87 -7.73 -7.63
CA THR A 120 8.88 -9.11 -7.09
C THR A 120 9.90 -10.00 -7.82
N GLY A 121 10.21 -11.17 -7.27
CA GLY A 121 11.18 -12.11 -7.82
C GLY A 121 12.64 -11.77 -7.50
N SER A 122 13.53 -12.05 -8.45
CA SER A 122 14.99 -12.00 -8.26
C SER A 122 15.71 -10.93 -9.08
N GLY A 123 14.93 -10.00 -9.62
CA GLY A 123 15.39 -8.96 -10.54
C GLY A 123 16.18 -7.82 -9.90
N SER A 124 16.59 -6.90 -10.77
CA SER A 124 17.16 -5.62 -10.35
C SER A 124 16.73 -4.48 -11.26
N ALA A 125 16.47 -3.31 -10.70
CA ALA A 125 16.12 -2.11 -11.46
C ALA A 125 16.81 -0.86 -10.91
N SER A 126 17.06 0.11 -11.79
CA SER A 126 17.64 1.41 -11.43
C SER A 126 16.90 2.53 -12.13
N PHE A 127 16.47 3.53 -11.35
CA PHE A 127 15.71 4.69 -11.78
C PHE A 127 16.43 5.97 -11.34
N PRO A 128 17.44 6.43 -12.09
CA PRO A 128 18.35 7.49 -11.64
C PRO A 128 17.85 8.92 -11.92
N ASN A 129 16.78 9.09 -12.68
CA ASN A 129 16.38 10.39 -13.24
C ASN A 129 15.18 11.02 -12.53
N GLY A 130 14.79 10.51 -11.37
CA GLY A 130 13.65 11.02 -10.63
C GLY A 130 12.32 10.55 -11.18
N GLU A 131 12.27 9.32 -11.72
CA GLU A 131 11.09 8.68 -12.27
C GLU A 131 9.93 8.63 -11.26
N PHE A 132 10.23 8.51 -9.96
CA PHE A 132 9.27 8.49 -8.85
C PHE A 132 9.18 9.85 -8.12
N ASN A 133 9.03 10.95 -8.86
CA ASN A 133 8.72 12.25 -8.29
C ASN A 133 7.21 12.50 -8.34
N ALA A 134 6.59 12.61 -7.17
CA ALA A 134 5.22 13.11 -7.04
C ALA A 134 5.14 14.61 -7.41
N GLY A 135 3.94 15.08 -7.71
CA GLY A 135 3.66 16.48 -8.05
C GLY A 135 2.58 16.67 -9.11
N ASN A 136 2.34 17.93 -9.45
CA ASN A 136 1.34 18.32 -10.45
C ASN A 136 1.94 18.43 -11.86
N GLY A 137 1.16 18.10 -12.88
CA GLY A 137 1.55 18.22 -14.29
C GLY A 137 2.71 17.32 -14.72
N VAL A 138 2.89 16.18 -14.04
CA VAL A 138 3.94 15.21 -14.31
C VAL A 138 3.77 14.61 -15.70
N THR A 139 4.87 14.58 -16.47
CA THR A 139 4.92 13.97 -17.80
C THR A 139 6.14 13.07 -17.92
N ARG A 140 5.94 11.77 -18.14
CA ARG A 140 6.98 10.75 -18.33
C ARG A 140 6.35 9.38 -18.60
N THR A 141 7.16 8.43 -19.06
CA THR A 141 6.81 7.01 -19.07
C THR A 141 7.81 6.25 -18.20
N ILE A 142 7.31 5.30 -17.41
CA ILE A 142 8.10 4.45 -16.54
C ILE A 142 7.80 2.99 -16.90
N SER A 143 8.86 2.21 -17.14
CA SER A 143 8.77 0.75 -17.26
C SER A 143 9.13 0.13 -15.92
N ILE A 144 8.22 -0.65 -15.35
CA ILE A 144 8.36 -1.27 -14.03
C ILE A 144 8.59 -2.77 -14.22
N PRO A 145 9.79 -3.32 -13.96
CA PRO A 145 10.01 -4.76 -14.04
C PRO A 145 9.40 -5.41 -12.78
N THR A 146 8.11 -5.76 -12.88
CA THR A 146 7.28 -6.22 -11.76
C THR A 146 7.58 -7.64 -11.30
N GLY A 147 8.31 -8.42 -12.11
CA GLY A 147 8.71 -9.81 -11.83
C GLY A 147 9.87 -10.26 -12.73
N ASP A 148 10.26 -11.54 -12.63
CA ASP A 148 11.41 -12.08 -13.38
C ASP A 148 11.27 -12.00 -14.90
N THR A 149 10.03 -11.97 -15.41
CA THR A 149 9.73 -12.00 -16.86
C THR A 149 8.66 -11.00 -17.28
N THR A 150 8.15 -10.20 -16.35
CA THR A 150 7.03 -9.27 -16.59
C THR A 150 7.46 -7.83 -16.43
N THR A 151 6.84 -6.93 -17.19
CA THR A 151 7.14 -5.50 -17.15
C THR A 151 5.89 -4.69 -17.39
N GLY A 152 5.44 -4.00 -16.34
CA GLY A 152 4.34 -3.06 -16.39
C GLY A 152 4.80 -1.71 -16.94
N SER A 153 3.84 -0.87 -17.31
CA SER A 153 4.10 0.48 -17.80
C SER A 153 3.18 1.51 -17.15
N ILE A 154 3.74 2.68 -16.83
CA ILE A 154 3.01 3.84 -16.37
C ILE A 154 3.33 4.97 -17.34
N SER A 155 2.33 5.51 -18.03
CA SER A 155 2.45 6.69 -18.87
C SER A 155 1.70 7.85 -18.24
N LEU A 156 2.43 8.92 -17.95
CA LEU A 156 1.93 10.14 -17.34
C LEU A 156 2.04 11.27 -18.38
N SER A 157 0.94 11.98 -18.60
CA SER A 157 0.89 13.12 -19.52
C SER A 157 0.11 14.27 -18.88
N ASN A 158 0.83 15.23 -18.30
CA ASN A 158 0.26 16.29 -17.47
C ASN A 158 -0.65 15.71 -16.35
N ALA A 159 -0.17 14.71 -15.61
CA ALA A 159 -0.91 14.05 -14.52
C ALA A 159 -0.52 14.61 -13.14
N ASN A 160 -1.42 14.49 -12.15
CA ASN A 160 -1.20 14.95 -10.77
C ASN A 160 -0.96 13.74 -9.85
N ILE A 161 0.29 13.48 -9.50
CA ILE A 161 0.66 12.30 -8.71
C ILE A 161 0.81 12.67 -7.24
N ASN A 162 -0.01 12.05 -6.39
CA ASN A 162 -0.04 12.30 -4.94
C ASN A 162 1.12 11.62 -4.20
N GLY A 163 1.63 10.52 -4.76
CA GLY A 163 2.73 9.75 -4.19
C GLY A 163 3.00 8.47 -4.98
N PHE A 164 4.11 7.83 -4.65
CA PHE A 164 4.47 6.51 -5.14
C PHE A 164 4.70 5.57 -3.97
N GLN A 165 4.06 4.41 -3.97
CA GLN A 165 4.45 3.28 -3.14
C GLN A 165 5.30 2.32 -3.96
N LEU A 166 6.45 1.92 -3.41
CA LEU A 166 7.35 0.95 -4.02
C LEU A 166 7.31 -0.32 -3.17
N ASP A 167 6.61 -1.35 -3.67
CA ASP A 167 6.48 -2.66 -3.02
C ASP A 167 7.63 -3.57 -3.43
N LEU A 168 8.55 -3.83 -2.51
CA LEU A 168 9.68 -4.71 -2.72
C LEU A 168 9.48 -6.03 -1.99
N GLN A 169 9.58 -7.12 -2.73
CA GLN A 169 9.46 -8.49 -2.24
C GLN A 169 10.60 -9.36 -2.76
N ASP A 170 10.76 -10.54 -2.16
CA ASP A 170 11.68 -11.59 -2.56
C ASP A 170 13.14 -11.09 -2.56
N THR A 171 13.92 -11.35 -3.60
CA THR A 171 15.35 -10.95 -3.66
C THR A 171 15.59 -9.71 -4.51
N TYR A 172 14.55 -8.94 -4.78
CA TYR A 172 14.63 -7.82 -5.72
C TYR A 172 15.57 -6.71 -5.25
N ASN A 173 16.40 -6.22 -6.18
CA ASN A 173 17.34 -5.12 -5.92
C ASN A 173 16.90 -3.84 -6.64
N LEU A 174 16.40 -2.86 -5.88
CA LEU A 174 15.94 -1.59 -6.44
C LEU A 174 16.86 -0.43 -6.05
N SER A 175 17.19 0.40 -7.04
CA SER A 175 17.85 1.69 -6.85
C SER A 175 17.01 2.82 -7.42
N ILE A 176 16.80 3.89 -6.66
CA ILE A 176 16.14 5.11 -7.15
C ILE A 176 17.00 6.35 -6.87
N ALA A 177 16.82 7.40 -7.65
CA ALA A 177 17.41 8.69 -7.33
C ALA A 177 16.49 9.85 -7.68
N ASN A 178 16.75 11.01 -7.06
CA ASN A 178 16.05 12.27 -7.33
C ASN A 178 14.52 12.15 -7.19
N ALA A 179 14.04 11.43 -6.17
CA ALA A 179 12.62 11.09 -6.01
C ALA A 179 12.01 11.79 -4.78
N ASN A 180 10.68 12.00 -4.78
CA ASN A 180 9.95 12.58 -3.66
C ASN A 180 8.54 11.97 -3.56
N GLY A 181 7.94 12.05 -2.37
CA GLY A 181 6.62 11.46 -2.13
C GLY A 181 6.62 9.93 -2.20
N VAL A 182 7.75 9.29 -1.88
CA VAL A 182 7.90 7.84 -1.90
C VAL A 182 7.49 7.24 -0.55
N VAL A 183 6.63 6.22 -0.59
CA VAL A 183 6.44 5.25 0.48
C VAL A 183 7.17 3.97 0.07
N LEU A 184 8.04 3.46 0.93
CA LEU A 184 8.72 2.20 0.70
C LEU A 184 7.94 1.09 1.41
N SER A 185 7.55 0.06 0.69
CA SER A 185 6.92 -1.13 1.25
C SER A 185 7.93 -2.28 1.21
N LEU A 186 8.25 -2.85 2.37
CA LEU A 186 9.18 -3.98 2.51
C LEU A 186 8.44 -5.23 2.95
N HIS A 187 8.49 -6.27 2.11
CA HIS A 187 8.01 -7.61 2.43
C HIS A 187 9.21 -8.47 2.82
N LEU A 188 9.29 -8.84 4.11
CA LEU A 188 10.40 -9.62 4.65
C LEU A 188 9.94 -10.99 5.17
N THR A 189 10.47 -12.06 4.57
CA THR A 189 10.19 -13.45 4.97
C THR A 189 11.43 -14.07 5.60
N ASP A 190 11.24 -14.76 6.73
CA ASP A 190 12.32 -15.43 7.49
C ASP A 190 13.52 -14.53 7.84
N TYR A 191 13.31 -13.21 7.94
CA TYR A 191 14.36 -12.25 8.25
C TYR A 191 14.55 -12.10 9.75
N VAL A 192 15.78 -12.31 10.23
CA VAL A 192 16.11 -12.21 11.67
C VAL A 192 17.11 -11.10 11.91
N ASN A 193 16.70 -10.09 12.69
CA ASN A 193 17.57 -9.01 13.16
C ASN A 193 17.04 -8.39 14.45
N ASN A 194 17.76 -8.59 15.55
CA ASN A 194 17.35 -8.10 16.86
C ASN A 194 17.78 -6.65 17.17
N ASN A 195 18.36 -5.93 16.20
CA ASN A 195 18.80 -4.54 16.40
C ASN A 195 18.92 -3.77 15.07
N PHE A 196 17.83 -3.70 14.29
CA PHE A 196 17.83 -2.92 13.06
C PHE A 196 17.80 -1.42 13.37
N THR A 197 18.81 -0.67 12.94
CA THR A 197 19.03 0.73 13.37
C THR A 197 19.04 1.74 12.22
N SER A 198 18.84 1.30 10.98
CA SER A 198 18.89 2.21 9.82
C SER A 198 17.73 3.19 9.82
N ASN A 199 18.04 4.46 9.55
CA ASN A 199 17.05 5.52 9.37
C ASN A 199 16.66 5.57 7.89
N ILE A 200 15.49 5.06 7.55
CA ILE A 200 15.02 4.97 6.16
C ILE A 200 14.29 6.24 5.74
N THR A 201 13.43 6.77 6.62
CA THR A 201 12.51 7.86 6.26
C THR A 201 13.07 9.23 6.60
N SER A 202 12.68 10.24 5.82
CA SER A 202 13.10 11.63 6.01
C SER A 202 12.07 12.63 5.48
N THR A 203 12.08 13.85 6.03
CA THR A 203 11.26 14.97 5.55
C THR A 203 11.90 15.75 4.39
N ALA A 204 13.11 15.38 4.01
CA ALA A 204 13.88 15.98 2.92
C ALA A 204 14.66 14.90 2.16
N PRO A 205 15.10 15.15 0.92
CA PRO A 205 15.90 14.20 0.16
C PRO A 205 17.20 13.79 0.89
N THR A 206 17.46 12.49 0.95
CA THR A 206 18.68 11.90 1.52
C THR A 206 19.23 10.81 0.60
N SER A 207 20.34 10.18 1.01
CA SER A 207 20.89 9.00 0.33
C SER A 207 21.18 7.92 1.36
N GLY A 208 20.99 6.67 0.97
CA GLY A 208 21.19 5.54 1.86
C GLY A 208 20.95 4.21 1.18
N THR A 209 21.10 3.15 1.98
CA THR A 209 20.88 1.79 1.53
C THR A 209 20.37 0.93 2.68
N VAL A 210 19.46 0.02 2.36
CA VAL A 210 19.06 -1.08 3.22
C VAL A 210 19.21 -2.37 2.42
N ASP A 211 19.86 -3.36 3.03
CA ASP A 211 20.23 -4.59 2.36
C ASP A 211 19.83 -5.78 3.25
N PHE A 212 18.79 -6.47 2.82
CA PHE A 212 18.27 -7.66 3.50
C PHE A 212 18.67 -8.95 2.77
N SER A 213 19.51 -8.86 1.73
CA SER A 213 19.83 -9.97 0.81
C SER A 213 20.50 -11.18 1.48
N ALA A 214 21.11 -11.00 2.65
CA ALA A 214 21.69 -12.10 3.43
C ALA A 214 20.67 -13.18 3.84
N SER A 215 19.37 -12.85 3.82
CA SER A 215 18.27 -13.77 4.12
C SER A 215 17.34 -13.94 2.91
N SER A 216 17.84 -13.81 1.68
CA SER A 216 17.02 -13.88 0.47
C SER A 216 15.86 -12.85 0.44
N ASN A 217 16.11 -11.67 1.01
CA ASN A 217 15.15 -10.56 1.06
C ASN A 217 15.63 -9.36 0.21
N PRO A 218 14.80 -8.32 0.01
CA PRO A 218 15.10 -7.27 -0.94
C PRO A 218 16.30 -6.40 -0.55
N LYS A 219 16.79 -5.64 -1.52
CA LYS A 219 17.72 -4.53 -1.31
C LYS A 219 17.16 -3.26 -1.90
N PHE A 220 17.26 -2.18 -1.15
CA PHE A 220 16.86 -0.86 -1.61
C PHE A 220 17.98 0.14 -1.42
N THR A 221 18.29 0.88 -2.48
CA THR A 221 19.27 1.98 -2.47
C THR A 221 18.60 3.23 -2.98
N TRP A 222 18.83 4.36 -2.30
CA TRP A 222 18.28 5.63 -2.70
C TRP A 222 19.36 6.71 -2.71
N ASN A 223 19.25 7.64 -3.65
CA ASN A 223 20.17 8.77 -3.75
C ASN A 223 19.41 10.07 -4.01
N ASN A 224 19.61 11.08 -3.16
CA ASN A 224 18.87 12.33 -3.25
C ASN A 224 17.34 12.09 -3.38
N ALA A 225 16.80 11.22 -2.54
CA ALA A 225 15.39 10.84 -2.56
C ALA A 225 14.76 11.00 -1.18
N GLN A 226 13.50 11.42 -1.14
CA GLN A 226 12.71 11.48 0.07
C GLN A 226 11.83 10.23 0.20
N ILE A 227 12.21 9.34 1.12
CA ILE A 227 11.34 8.26 1.57
C ILE A 227 10.52 8.82 2.74
N SER A 228 9.24 9.10 2.49
CA SER A 228 8.41 9.82 3.46
C SER A 228 7.92 8.88 4.55
N MET A 229 7.57 7.64 4.18
CA MET A 229 7.06 6.62 5.10
C MET A 229 7.51 5.23 4.67
N LEU A 230 7.42 4.29 5.61
CA LEU A 230 7.66 2.86 5.40
C LEU A 230 6.37 2.07 5.67
N ASN A 231 6.04 1.12 4.81
CA ASN A 231 5.18 -0.01 5.14
C ASN A 231 6.07 -1.25 5.36
N LEU A 232 5.77 -2.05 6.38
CA LEU A 232 6.55 -3.24 6.72
C LEU A 232 5.64 -4.46 6.86
N TYR A 233 5.88 -5.49 6.05
CA TYR A 233 5.16 -6.76 6.08
C TYR A 233 6.15 -7.86 6.46
N LEU A 234 5.94 -8.52 7.60
CA LEU A 234 6.76 -9.65 8.04
C LEU A 234 5.99 -10.96 7.94
N ASP A 235 6.65 -11.99 7.41
CA ASP A 235 6.08 -13.32 7.27
C ASP A 235 7.07 -14.43 7.67
N GLY A 236 6.58 -15.67 7.78
CA GLY A 236 7.35 -16.86 8.10
C GLY A 236 7.85 -16.86 9.54
N ALA A 237 9.13 -17.15 9.73
CA ALA A 237 9.84 -17.14 11.00
C ALA A 237 10.66 -15.86 11.22
N SER A 238 10.28 -14.75 10.56
CA SER A 238 10.89 -13.44 10.75
C SER A 238 10.91 -13.02 12.22
N ASN A 239 12.03 -12.48 12.69
CA ASN A 239 12.18 -11.93 14.04
C ASN A 239 12.97 -10.63 14.01
N LEU A 240 12.28 -9.50 14.09
CA LEU A 240 12.82 -8.19 13.85
C LEU A 240 12.57 -7.26 15.04
N THR A 241 13.64 -6.65 15.55
CA THR A 241 13.56 -5.52 16.47
C THR A 241 14.04 -4.26 15.76
N TRP A 242 13.15 -3.29 15.61
CA TRP A 242 13.38 -2.02 14.94
C TRP A 242 13.70 -0.90 15.95
N ASN A 243 14.91 -0.39 15.86
CA ASN A 243 15.45 0.71 16.66
C ASN A 243 15.77 1.96 15.82
N GLY A 244 15.73 1.87 14.49
CA GLY A 244 15.96 3.00 13.60
C GLY A 244 14.88 4.08 13.73
N THR A 245 15.27 5.35 13.59
CA THR A 245 14.31 6.45 13.50
C THR A 245 13.54 6.32 12.20
N THR A 246 12.23 6.08 12.28
CA THR A 246 11.41 5.77 11.10
C THR A 246 9.96 6.19 11.33
N THR A 247 9.34 6.77 10.30
CA THR A 247 7.89 6.96 10.23
C THR A 247 7.28 5.80 9.45
N MET A 248 6.49 4.97 10.11
CA MET A 248 5.79 3.85 9.49
C MET A 248 4.32 4.20 9.25
N ASN A 249 3.80 3.82 8.09
CA ASN A 249 2.41 4.01 7.72
C ASN A 249 1.59 2.75 8.05
N GLU A 250 2.06 1.59 7.58
CA GLU A 250 1.46 0.27 7.85
C GLU A 250 2.48 -0.72 8.38
N VAL A 251 2.03 -1.62 9.26
CA VAL A 251 2.86 -2.71 9.80
C VAL A 251 2.05 -3.99 9.96
N ASN A 252 2.44 -5.04 9.25
CA ASN A 252 1.75 -6.32 9.29
C ASN A 252 2.69 -7.46 9.68
N THR A 253 2.21 -8.37 10.51
CA THR A 253 2.92 -9.61 10.88
C THR A 253 2.04 -10.83 10.59
N LEU A 254 2.61 -11.83 9.93
CA LEU A 254 1.97 -13.09 9.53
C LEU A 254 2.82 -14.30 9.92
N GLY A 255 2.27 -15.51 9.81
CA GLY A 255 3.00 -16.73 10.11
C GLY A 255 3.33 -16.89 11.59
N SER A 256 4.61 -17.13 11.86
CA SER A 256 5.21 -17.18 13.20
C SER A 256 6.10 -15.96 13.49
N SER A 257 5.94 -14.90 12.70
CA SER A 257 6.84 -13.75 12.76
C SER A 257 6.70 -12.96 14.07
N SER A 258 7.77 -12.26 14.44
CA SER A 258 7.83 -11.41 15.63
C SER A 258 8.43 -10.06 15.28
N LEU A 259 7.66 -8.99 15.43
CA LEU A 259 8.08 -7.60 15.26
C LEU A 259 8.11 -6.90 16.62
N THR A 260 9.21 -6.21 16.91
CA THR A 260 9.29 -5.25 18.01
C THR A 260 9.66 -3.87 17.46
N LEU A 261 8.79 -2.88 17.65
CA LEU A 261 9.04 -1.48 17.31
C LEU A 261 9.36 -0.72 18.60
N ASN A 262 10.49 -0.02 18.64
CA ASN A 262 10.89 0.76 19.82
C ASN A 262 10.66 2.26 19.63
N SER A 263 11.03 3.05 20.65
CA SER A 263 10.64 4.46 20.81
C SER A 263 11.09 5.42 19.70
N ASN A 264 11.99 5.00 18.81
CA ASN A 264 12.42 5.80 17.68
C ASN A 264 11.43 5.73 16.49
N VAL A 265 10.42 4.87 16.59
CA VAL A 265 9.39 4.72 15.56
C VAL A 265 8.22 5.67 15.83
N SER A 266 7.82 6.40 14.80
CA SER A 266 6.50 7.03 14.73
C SER A 266 5.62 6.18 13.82
N LEU A 267 4.40 5.87 14.21
CA LEU A 267 3.53 4.93 13.53
C LEU A 267 2.14 5.55 13.33
N TRP A 268 1.74 5.73 12.07
CA TRP A 268 0.36 6.08 11.75
C TRP A 268 -0.60 4.93 12.03
N ALA A 269 -0.16 3.69 11.76
CA ALA A 269 -0.97 2.49 11.90
C ALA A 269 -2.29 2.60 11.13
N ASN A 270 -2.26 3.07 9.88
CA ASN A 270 -3.45 3.05 9.01
C ASN A 270 -4.01 1.63 8.96
N LEU A 271 -3.09 0.66 8.85
CA LEU A 271 -3.32 -0.75 9.05
C LEU A 271 -2.13 -1.33 9.85
N ALA A 272 -2.34 -1.59 11.14
CA ALA A 272 -1.42 -2.37 11.96
C ALA A 272 -2.04 -3.73 12.30
N GLN A 273 -1.62 -4.79 11.63
CA GLN A 273 -2.33 -6.07 11.67
C GLN A 273 -1.42 -7.23 12.06
N SER A 274 -1.95 -8.14 12.87
CA SER A 274 -1.27 -9.36 13.29
C SER A 274 -2.18 -10.55 13.03
N TYR A 275 -1.63 -11.56 12.37
CA TYR A 275 -2.34 -12.74 11.90
C TYR A 275 -1.69 -14.03 12.41
N GLU A 276 -2.43 -15.14 12.31
CA GLU A 276 -1.94 -16.49 12.60
C GLU A 276 -1.34 -16.65 14.00
N SER A 277 -0.02 -16.88 14.13
CA SER A 277 0.68 -17.01 15.42
C SER A 277 1.69 -15.90 15.67
N SER A 278 1.63 -14.84 14.85
CA SER A 278 2.60 -13.76 14.85
C SER A 278 2.44 -12.83 16.06
N LYS A 279 3.50 -12.07 16.33
CA LYS A 279 3.59 -11.16 17.46
C LYS A 279 4.06 -9.79 17.01
N MET A 280 3.36 -8.76 17.46
CA MET A 280 3.77 -7.37 17.30
C MET A 280 3.89 -6.72 18.67
N THR A 281 5.04 -6.12 18.97
CA THR A 281 5.28 -5.42 20.23
C THR A 281 5.65 -3.97 19.94
N LEU A 282 4.89 -3.03 20.52
CA LEU A 282 5.13 -1.59 20.42
C LEU A 282 5.66 -1.10 21.76
N ASN A 283 6.91 -0.66 21.81
CA ASN A 283 7.55 -0.17 23.02
C ASN A 283 7.74 1.35 22.94
N SER A 284 6.84 2.10 23.57
CA SER A 284 6.90 3.57 23.61
C SER A 284 6.95 4.21 22.21
N VAL A 285 6.30 3.58 21.24
CA VAL A 285 6.15 4.10 19.86
C VAL A 285 5.30 5.36 19.91
N THR A 286 5.60 6.34 19.06
CA THR A 286 4.74 7.53 18.90
C THR A 286 3.64 7.22 17.89
N LEU A 287 2.38 7.17 18.31
CA LEU A 287 1.25 7.01 17.39
C LEU A 287 0.85 8.35 16.79
N LEU A 288 0.59 8.37 15.48
CA LEU A 288 0.23 9.56 14.70
C LEU A 288 -1.23 9.51 14.27
N GLU A 289 -1.88 10.68 14.16
CA GLU A 289 -3.28 10.84 13.78
C GLU A 289 -3.47 12.17 13.04
N ASP A 290 -4.37 12.19 12.05
CA ASP A 290 -4.83 13.41 11.37
C ASP A 290 -6.36 13.35 11.12
N ASP A 291 -6.88 14.30 10.35
CA ASP A 291 -8.32 14.41 10.08
C ASP A 291 -8.86 13.22 9.25
N SER A 292 -8.04 12.66 8.37
CA SER A 292 -8.38 11.53 7.49
C SER A 292 -7.98 10.16 8.05
N THR A 293 -6.98 10.13 8.92
CA THR A 293 -6.22 8.93 9.23
C THR A 293 -6.07 8.78 10.73
N HIS A 294 -6.34 7.58 11.25
CA HIS A 294 -6.23 7.28 12.67
C HIS A 294 -5.64 5.89 12.88
N PRO A 295 -4.89 5.65 13.98
CA PRO A 295 -4.32 4.35 14.28
C PRO A 295 -5.39 3.27 14.40
N SER A 296 -5.20 2.16 13.70
CA SER A 296 -6.08 1.00 13.70
C SER A 296 -5.25 -0.27 13.90
N PHE A 297 -5.58 -1.01 14.96
CA PHE A 297 -4.90 -2.26 15.32
C PHE A 297 -5.85 -3.44 15.17
N THR A 298 -5.43 -4.47 14.44
CA THR A 298 -6.21 -5.70 14.26
C THR A 298 -5.40 -6.93 14.67
N ALA A 299 -5.93 -7.74 15.56
CA ALA A 299 -5.37 -9.05 15.91
C ALA A 299 -6.40 -10.15 15.64
N THR A 300 -6.04 -11.11 14.79
CA THR A 300 -6.86 -12.30 14.47
C THR A 300 -6.13 -13.59 14.86
N ASP A 301 -6.81 -14.73 14.71
CA ASP A 301 -6.23 -16.07 14.95
C ASP A 301 -5.56 -16.19 16.33
N ASN A 302 -4.38 -16.79 16.46
CA ASN A 302 -3.64 -16.87 17.73
C ASN A 302 -2.61 -15.73 17.89
N SER A 303 -2.76 -14.64 17.11
CA SER A 303 -1.78 -13.57 17.09
C SER A 303 -1.90 -12.65 18.30
N VAL A 304 -0.82 -11.91 18.58
CA VAL A 304 -0.78 -10.98 19.71
C VAL A 304 -0.18 -9.65 19.28
N ILE A 305 -0.89 -8.56 19.58
CA ILE A 305 -0.34 -7.20 19.59
C ILE A 305 -0.18 -6.77 21.04
N THR A 306 1.02 -6.35 21.44
CA THR A 306 1.30 -5.82 22.78
C THR A 306 1.77 -4.38 22.66
N ALA A 307 1.08 -3.45 23.31
CA ALA A 307 1.51 -2.05 23.42
C ALA A 307 2.02 -1.77 24.85
N ASN A 308 3.29 -1.40 24.96
CA ASN A 308 3.97 -1.09 26.22
C ASN A 308 4.28 0.40 26.28
N ASN A 309 3.72 1.10 27.27
CA ASN A 309 3.96 2.55 27.49
C ASN A 309 3.69 3.44 26.26
N THR A 310 2.79 3.03 25.38
CA THR A 310 2.39 3.77 24.18
C THR A 310 1.14 4.60 24.47
N VAL A 311 1.12 5.86 24.06
CA VAL A 311 -0.04 6.75 24.19
C VAL A 311 -0.87 6.68 22.91
N ALA A 312 -2.15 6.34 23.03
CA ALA A 312 -3.08 6.28 21.92
C ALA A 312 -3.79 7.63 21.69
N PRO A 313 -3.78 8.16 20.46
CA PRO A 313 -4.62 9.27 20.02
C PRO A 313 -6.11 8.93 20.13
N ALA A 314 -6.96 9.97 20.14
CA ALA A 314 -8.36 9.85 20.55
C ALA A 314 -9.21 8.95 19.63
N ARG A 315 -8.94 8.91 18.32
CA ARG A 315 -9.70 8.09 17.38
C ARG A 315 -9.04 6.73 17.12
N THR A 316 -8.06 6.32 17.92
CA THR A 316 -7.46 4.99 17.81
C THR A 316 -8.54 3.91 17.82
N ALA A 317 -8.46 2.94 16.92
CA ALA A 317 -9.38 1.82 16.81
C ALA A 317 -8.68 0.48 17.12
N LEU A 318 -9.39 -0.41 17.80
CA LEU A 318 -8.90 -1.72 18.22
C LEU A 318 -9.90 -2.79 17.80
N TYR A 319 -9.48 -3.71 16.94
CA TYR A 319 -10.28 -4.80 16.42
C TYR A 319 -9.66 -6.14 16.81
N GLN A 320 -10.43 -6.96 17.53
CA GLN A 320 -9.99 -8.27 17.96
C GLN A 320 -10.98 -9.32 17.46
N THR A 321 -10.46 -10.30 16.70
CA THR A 321 -11.20 -11.51 16.34
C THR A 321 -10.62 -12.67 17.14
N ALA A 322 -11.43 -13.30 17.99
CA ALA A 322 -10.97 -14.40 18.85
C ALA A 322 -10.41 -15.56 18.00
N PRO A 323 -9.29 -16.19 18.40
CA PRO A 323 -8.58 -16.05 19.68
C PRO A 323 -7.53 -14.92 19.78
N GLY A 324 -7.47 -13.99 18.82
CA GLY A 324 -6.42 -12.97 18.73
C GLY A 324 -6.45 -12.04 19.93
N GLN A 325 -5.33 -11.39 20.27
CA GLN A 325 -5.24 -10.57 21.49
C GLN A 325 -4.55 -9.23 21.24
N ILE A 326 -5.12 -8.18 21.83
CA ILE A 326 -4.47 -6.88 21.97
C ILE A 326 -4.25 -6.62 23.46
N LEU A 327 -3.00 -6.54 23.89
CA LEU A 327 -2.58 -6.38 25.27
C LEU A 327 -2.00 -4.98 25.48
N ILE A 328 -2.60 -4.21 26.38
CA ILE A 328 -2.16 -2.85 26.72
C ILE A 328 -1.49 -2.86 28.09
N ASN A 329 -0.18 -2.62 28.12
CA ASN A 329 0.63 -2.61 29.34
C ASN A 329 1.19 -1.19 29.57
N GLY A 330 0.42 -0.36 30.24
CA GLY A 330 0.77 1.05 30.48
C GLY A 330 0.41 1.96 29.29
N GLY A 331 0.85 3.22 29.36
CA GLY A 331 0.39 4.26 28.44
C GLY A 331 -0.99 4.81 28.81
N SER A 332 -1.60 5.58 27.91
CA SER A 332 -2.90 6.23 28.12
C SER A 332 -3.67 6.39 26.80
N GLY A 333 -4.95 6.73 26.86
CA GLY A 333 -5.77 7.07 25.70
C GLY A 333 -6.39 5.87 24.94
N TRP A 334 -6.10 4.63 25.35
CA TRP A 334 -6.60 3.44 24.66
C TRP A 334 -8.12 3.28 24.83
N PRO A 335 -8.87 3.02 23.74
CA PRO A 335 -10.29 2.69 23.83
C PRO A 335 -10.49 1.27 24.35
N SER A 336 -11.74 0.90 24.62
CA SER A 336 -12.11 -0.50 24.78
C SER A 336 -11.91 -1.27 23.47
N VAL A 337 -11.37 -2.48 23.55
CA VAL A 337 -11.22 -3.37 22.39
C VAL A 337 -12.60 -3.76 21.85
N GLN A 338 -12.80 -3.60 20.54
CA GLN A 338 -14.01 -4.07 19.87
C GLN A 338 -13.84 -5.53 19.47
N GLN A 339 -14.75 -6.39 19.93
CA GLN A 339 -14.82 -7.77 19.47
C GLN A 339 -15.60 -7.83 18.16
N GLN A 340 -14.98 -8.40 17.12
CA GLN A 340 -15.64 -8.73 15.85
C GLN A 340 -16.07 -10.20 15.85
#